data_AF-A0AAV8V2T8-F1
#
_entry.id   AF-A0AAV8V2T8-F1
#
_cell.length_a   1.000
_cell.length_b   1.000
_cell.length_c   1.000
_cell.angle_alpha   90.00
_cell.angle_beta   90.00
_cell.angle_gamma   90.00
#
_symmetry.space_group_name_H-M   'P 1'
#
loop_
_entity.id
_entity.type
_entity.pdbx_description
1 polymer ?
#
loop_
_entity_poly.entity_id
_entity_poly.type
_entity_poly.pdbx_seq_one_letter_code
_entity_poly.pdbx_strand_id
1 'polypeptide(L)'
;MEPDVEWEVLGRRERQLRRLRFSEMVIQDQIDAPAPRTAELAECAGREALGLDGAEAVIQGGHQEGGQTSEGGFTFEDHPADVIIHAWASSIEGAFCACARGMSAYMTDLAKVEEPVSKRISATGKGDERSALEGLLDTCLLRFMLDGIVTKNVYNLELKVDPKSQSWEVSADSSGDTFDPKKHSQGTEVKAITKSNTTVVRGKDRVDVYVIVDI
;
A
#
# COMPACT_ATOMS: atom_id res chain seq x y z
N MET A 1 -6.55 -59.82 16.93
CA MET A 1 -7.47 -59.58 15.80
C MET A 1 -7.94 -58.14 15.96
N GLU A 2 -7.08 -57.21 15.58
CA GLU A 2 -7.41 -55.81 15.35
C GLU A 2 -7.40 -55.63 13.82
N PRO A 3 -8.34 -54.91 13.22
CA PRO A 3 -8.21 -54.51 11.84
C PRO A 3 -7.51 -53.15 11.74
N ASP A 4 -6.40 -53.17 10.98
CA ASP A 4 -5.73 -52.03 10.38
C ASP A 4 -6.72 -51.08 9.69
N VAL A 5 -6.58 -49.78 9.92
CA VAL A 5 -7.20 -48.75 9.08
C VAL A 5 -6.10 -47.99 8.37
N GLU A 6 -5.98 -48.30 7.08
CA GLU A 6 -5.12 -47.67 6.09
C GLU A 6 -5.32 -46.14 6.06
N TRP A 7 -4.21 -45.40 6.13
CA TRP A 7 -4.18 -43.99 5.75
C TRP A 7 -3.94 -43.90 4.24
N GLU A 8 -4.99 -43.91 3.44
CA GLU A 8 -4.82 -43.64 2.00
C GLU A 8 -4.57 -42.15 1.73
N VAL A 9 -3.67 -41.95 0.77
CA VAL A 9 -3.00 -40.73 0.34
C VAL A 9 -3.98 -39.75 -0.33
N LEU A 10 -4.39 -38.70 0.38
CA LEU A 10 -4.98 -37.52 -0.27
C LEU A 10 -3.88 -36.65 -0.88
N GLY A 11 -3.76 -36.74 -2.20
CA GLY A 11 -2.73 -36.10 -3.01
C GLY A 11 -2.70 -34.57 -2.89
N ARG A 12 -1.49 -33.99 -3.05
CA ARG A 12 -1.17 -32.55 -2.96
C ARG A 12 -2.08 -31.61 -3.77
N ARG A 13 -2.88 -32.11 -4.73
CA ARG A 13 -3.74 -31.30 -5.61
C ARG A 13 -5.03 -30.81 -4.95
N GLU A 14 -5.61 -31.52 -3.98
CA GLU A 14 -6.93 -31.12 -3.43
C GLU A 14 -6.84 -30.04 -2.35
N ARG A 15 -5.67 -29.87 -1.70
CA ARG A 15 -5.42 -28.73 -0.78
C ARG A 15 -5.26 -27.40 -1.54
N GLN A 16 -4.79 -27.41 -2.78
CA GLN A 16 -4.69 -26.19 -3.61
C GLN A 16 -6.06 -25.73 -4.12
N LEU A 17 -6.94 -26.65 -4.51
CA LEU A 17 -8.24 -26.31 -5.11
C LEU A 17 -9.22 -25.68 -4.11
N ARG A 18 -9.10 -25.96 -2.81
CA ARG A 18 -9.90 -25.26 -1.77
C ARG A 18 -9.37 -23.87 -1.43
N ARG A 19 -8.06 -23.60 -1.61
CA ARG A 19 -7.47 -22.27 -1.41
C ARG A 19 -7.74 -21.35 -2.61
N LEU A 20 -7.79 -21.90 -3.82
CA LEU A 20 -8.15 -21.17 -5.05
C LEU A 20 -9.63 -20.76 -5.07
N ARG A 21 -10.54 -21.62 -4.57
CA ARG A 21 -11.96 -21.23 -4.47
C ARG A 21 -12.26 -20.18 -3.40
N PHE A 22 -11.41 -20.02 -2.38
CA PHE A 22 -11.59 -18.94 -1.39
C PHE A 22 -11.03 -17.61 -1.89
N SER A 23 -9.97 -17.60 -2.71
CA SER A 23 -9.48 -16.36 -3.35
C SER A 23 -10.33 -15.93 -4.55
N GLU A 24 -10.93 -16.85 -5.31
CA GLU A 24 -11.87 -16.49 -6.40
C GLU A 24 -13.23 -16.01 -5.88
N MET A 25 -13.73 -16.59 -4.78
CA MET A 25 -15.08 -16.27 -4.27
C MET A 25 -15.17 -14.92 -3.55
N VAL A 26 -14.07 -14.42 -2.98
CA VAL A 26 -14.03 -13.07 -2.38
C VAL A 26 -13.91 -11.97 -3.45
N ILE A 27 -13.34 -12.28 -4.62
CA ILE A 27 -13.14 -11.31 -5.70
C ILE A 27 -14.36 -11.23 -6.62
N GLN A 28 -15.06 -12.33 -6.89
CA GLN A 28 -16.14 -12.33 -7.89
C GLN A 28 -17.37 -11.50 -7.48
N ASP A 29 -17.62 -11.32 -6.18
CA ASP A 29 -18.77 -10.55 -5.68
C ASP A 29 -18.57 -9.02 -5.74
N GLN A 30 -17.35 -8.55 -6.05
CA GLN A 30 -16.99 -7.12 -6.06
C GLN A 30 -16.76 -6.54 -7.47
N ILE A 31 -16.90 -7.35 -8.54
CA ILE A 31 -16.66 -6.92 -9.93
C ILE A 31 -17.94 -6.43 -10.65
N ASP A 32 -19.12 -6.63 -10.07
CA ASP A 32 -20.42 -6.31 -10.70
C ASP A 32 -21.02 -4.95 -10.29
N ALA A 33 -20.27 -4.08 -9.62
CA ALA A 33 -20.71 -2.71 -9.35
C ALA A 33 -20.54 -1.84 -10.62
N PRO A 34 -21.61 -1.19 -11.15
CA PRO A 34 -21.50 -0.40 -12.38
C PRO A 34 -20.62 0.84 -12.15
N ALA A 35 -19.63 1.03 -13.02
CA ALA A 35 -18.77 2.20 -13.04
C ALA A 35 -19.59 3.51 -13.05
N PRO A 36 -19.24 4.52 -12.24
CA PRO A 36 -19.83 5.84 -12.38
C PRO A 36 -19.39 6.45 -13.72
N ARG A 37 -20.39 6.92 -14.49
CA ARG A 37 -20.24 7.48 -15.83
C ARG A 37 -19.40 8.76 -15.79
N THR A 38 -18.49 8.87 -16.74
CA THR A 38 -17.65 10.02 -17.04
C THR A 38 -18.45 11.23 -17.53
N ALA A 39 -18.04 12.42 -17.05
CA ALA A 39 -18.18 13.77 -17.62
C ALA A 39 -17.73 14.74 -16.49
N GLU A 40 -16.80 15.70 -16.62
CA GLU A 40 -16.30 16.50 -17.73
C GLU A 40 -14.90 17.06 -17.39
N LEU A 41 -14.03 17.05 -18.42
CA LEU A 41 -13.09 18.10 -18.84
C LEU A 41 -12.04 18.70 -17.88
N ALA A 42 -10.81 18.62 -18.39
CA ALA A 42 -9.60 19.28 -17.91
C ALA A 42 -9.68 20.81 -17.96
N GLU A 43 -9.06 21.48 -16.99
CA GLU A 43 -8.47 22.80 -17.17
C GLU A 43 -7.22 22.98 -16.30
N CYS A 44 -6.14 23.39 -16.97
CA CYS A 44 -4.85 23.72 -16.36
C CYS A 44 -4.85 25.12 -15.73
N ALA A 45 -3.98 25.27 -14.72
CA ALA A 45 -3.29 26.50 -14.27
C ALA A 45 -4.01 27.48 -13.32
N GLY A 46 -3.34 27.74 -12.17
CA GLY A 46 -3.20 29.10 -11.63
C GLY A 46 -3.66 29.36 -10.19
N ARG A 47 -2.66 29.69 -9.34
CA ARG A 47 -2.67 30.69 -8.23
C ARG A 47 -3.35 30.40 -6.87
N GLU A 48 -2.50 30.48 -5.85
CA GLU A 48 -2.55 31.29 -4.61
C GLU A 48 -3.85 31.45 -3.76
N ALA A 49 -3.68 31.09 -2.48
CA ALA A 49 -3.97 31.86 -1.25
C ALA A 49 -5.31 31.74 -0.48
N LEU A 50 -5.12 31.39 0.81
CA LEU A 50 -5.79 31.85 2.05
C LEU A 50 -7.23 31.44 2.40
N GLY A 51 -7.39 30.96 3.65
CA GLY A 51 -8.67 31.00 4.40
C GLY A 51 -8.83 29.87 5.42
N LEU A 52 -8.55 30.14 6.69
CA LEU A 52 -8.96 29.32 7.83
C LEU A 52 -10.47 29.50 8.08
N ASP A 53 -11.18 28.44 8.48
CA ASP A 53 -12.06 28.42 9.66
C ASP A 53 -12.88 27.12 9.77
N GLY A 54 -13.05 26.63 11.00
CA GLY A 54 -14.24 25.87 11.41
C GLY A 54 -14.13 24.35 11.45
N ALA A 55 -13.81 23.81 12.63
CA ALA A 55 -13.95 22.40 12.97
C ALA A 55 -15.43 21.99 13.18
N GLU A 56 -15.80 20.81 12.70
CA GLU A 56 -16.49 19.74 13.45
C GLU A 56 -16.76 18.57 12.50
N ALA A 57 -16.26 17.37 12.81
CA ALA A 57 -16.72 16.15 12.18
C ALA A 57 -16.67 14.98 13.16
N VAL A 58 -17.88 14.57 13.55
CA VAL A 58 -18.24 13.34 14.24
C VAL A 58 -17.72 12.14 13.43
N ILE A 59 -16.96 11.25 14.05
CA ILE A 59 -16.45 10.04 13.41
C ILE A 59 -17.53 8.95 13.49
N GLN A 60 -18.27 8.75 12.41
CA GLN A 60 -18.94 7.50 12.08
C GLN A 60 -18.28 6.94 10.82
N GLY A 61 -17.95 5.63 10.87
CA GLY A 61 -17.07 4.92 9.95
C GLY A 61 -17.13 5.38 8.50
N GLY A 62 -15.99 5.81 7.99
CA GLY A 62 -15.87 6.36 6.66
C GLY A 62 -14.59 5.87 6.00
N HIS A 63 -14.72 5.35 4.78
CA HIS A 63 -13.62 5.27 3.83
C HIS A 63 -12.89 6.61 3.81
N GLN A 64 -11.62 6.62 4.22
CA GLN A 64 -10.76 7.78 4.07
C GLN A 64 -10.02 7.69 2.74
N GLU A 65 -10.43 8.53 1.78
CA GLU A 65 -9.70 8.74 0.53
C GLU A 65 -8.46 9.58 0.83
N GLY A 66 -7.26 9.02 0.62
CA GLY A 66 -6.00 9.68 0.93
C GLY A 66 -5.25 10.18 -0.31
N GLY A 67 -4.93 11.47 -0.31
CA GLY A 67 -3.86 12.11 -1.09
C GLY A 67 -3.74 11.77 -2.58
N GLN A 68 -4.62 12.32 -3.42
CA GLN A 68 -4.53 12.22 -4.88
C GLN A 68 -3.29 12.95 -5.44
N THR A 69 -2.48 12.28 -6.25
CA THR A 69 -1.54 12.92 -7.17
C THR A 69 -1.94 12.61 -8.61
N SER A 70 -1.43 13.36 -9.58
CA SER A 70 -1.72 13.16 -11.02
C SER A 70 -1.33 11.77 -11.55
N GLU A 71 -0.69 10.93 -10.73
CA GLU A 71 -0.19 9.60 -11.11
C GLU A 71 -0.81 8.44 -10.31
N GLY A 72 -1.64 8.70 -9.29
CA GLY A 72 -2.21 7.64 -8.45
C GLY A 72 -2.81 8.11 -7.11
N GLY A 73 -3.35 7.16 -6.36
CA GLY A 73 -4.00 7.40 -5.06
C GLY A 73 -4.00 6.17 -4.15
N PHE A 74 -4.51 6.34 -2.93
CA PHE A 74 -4.69 5.25 -1.99
C PHE A 74 -5.96 5.43 -1.13
N THR A 75 -6.50 4.32 -0.64
CA THR A 75 -7.59 4.25 0.33
C THR A 75 -7.29 3.20 1.41
N PHE A 76 -8.09 3.19 2.47
CA PHE A 76 -7.99 2.22 3.55
C PHE A 76 -9.30 1.43 3.66
N GLU A 77 -9.15 0.12 3.85
CA GLU A 77 -10.27 -0.77 4.19
C GLU A 77 -10.04 -1.36 5.59
N ASP A 78 -11.10 -1.32 6.40
CA ASP A 78 -11.05 -1.80 7.79
C ASP A 78 -11.14 -3.33 7.84
N HIS A 79 -10.18 -3.94 8.54
CA HIS A 79 -10.24 -5.33 8.97
C HIS A 79 -10.18 -5.35 10.51
N PRO A 80 -10.90 -6.25 11.22
CA PRO A 80 -11.10 -6.15 12.67
C PRO A 80 -9.83 -6.16 13.54
N ALA A 81 -8.66 -6.51 12.99
CA ALA A 81 -7.37 -6.46 13.68
C ALA A 81 -6.23 -5.84 12.86
N ASP A 82 -6.48 -5.48 11.59
CA ASP A 82 -5.46 -5.03 10.66
C ASP A 82 -6.03 -3.94 9.76
N VAL A 83 -5.17 -3.27 9.00
CA VAL A 83 -5.62 -2.32 7.97
C VAL A 83 -5.15 -2.79 6.62
N ILE A 84 -6.05 -2.71 5.64
CA ILE A 84 -5.70 -2.93 4.24
C ILE A 84 -5.45 -1.57 3.61
N ILE A 85 -4.24 -1.37 3.10
CA ILE A 85 -3.89 -0.24 2.26
C ILE A 85 -4.12 -0.67 0.83
N HIS A 86 -5.08 -0.03 0.17
CA HIS A 86 -5.31 -0.15 -1.27
C HIS A 86 -4.69 1.05 -1.97
N ALA A 87 -3.75 0.83 -2.88
CA ALA A 87 -3.10 1.88 -3.66
C ALA A 87 -3.19 1.58 -5.16
N TRP A 88 -3.26 2.62 -5.99
CA TRP A 88 -3.34 2.48 -7.44
C TRP A 88 -2.58 3.56 -8.17
N ALA A 89 -2.12 3.25 -9.38
CA ALA A 89 -1.48 4.18 -10.31
C ALA A 89 -1.51 3.65 -11.75
N SER A 90 -1.11 4.46 -12.72
CA SER A 90 -0.97 4.02 -14.12
C SER A 90 0.18 3.04 -14.34
N SER A 91 1.16 2.98 -13.42
CA SER A 91 2.32 2.07 -13.49
C SER A 91 2.51 1.32 -12.16
N ILE A 92 3.28 0.22 -12.19
CA ILE A 92 3.59 -0.52 -10.95
C ILE A 92 4.45 0.33 -10.01
N GLU A 93 5.37 1.11 -10.57
CA GLU A 93 6.23 2.01 -9.83
C GLU A 93 5.41 3.08 -9.11
N GLY A 94 4.44 3.68 -9.82
CA GLY A 94 3.51 4.64 -9.23
C GLY A 94 2.67 4.01 -8.11
N ALA A 95 2.22 2.77 -8.29
CA ALA A 95 1.38 2.10 -7.30
C ALA A 95 2.17 1.77 -6.03
N PHE A 96 3.45 1.40 -6.18
CA PHE A 96 4.36 1.17 -5.05
C PHE A 96 4.64 2.48 -4.29
N CYS A 97 4.91 3.57 -5.01
CA CYS A 97 5.05 4.90 -4.41
C CYS A 97 3.77 5.33 -3.67
N ALA A 98 2.60 5.14 -4.29
CA ALA A 98 1.32 5.45 -3.68
C ALA A 98 1.07 4.61 -2.41
N CYS A 99 1.44 3.33 -2.42
CA CYS A 99 1.31 2.46 -1.24
C CYS A 99 2.21 2.92 -0.08
N ALA A 100 3.45 3.33 -0.36
CA ALA A 100 4.36 3.88 0.66
C ALA A 100 3.85 5.19 1.26
N ARG A 101 3.24 6.04 0.42
CA ARG A 101 2.53 7.26 0.87
C ARG A 101 1.32 6.90 1.73
N GLY A 102 0.53 5.91 1.32
CA GLY A 102 -0.63 5.43 2.07
C GLY A 102 -0.28 4.94 3.47
N MET A 103 0.79 4.16 3.59
CA MET A 103 1.29 3.71 4.89
C MET A 103 1.68 4.90 5.79
N SER A 104 2.38 5.89 5.24
CA SER A 104 2.80 7.07 6.00
C SER A 104 1.62 7.97 6.38
N ALA A 105 0.61 8.07 5.51
CA ALA A 105 -0.64 8.78 5.77
C ALA A 105 -1.48 8.13 6.87
N TYR A 106 -1.38 6.81 7.03
CA TYR A 106 -2.03 6.11 8.13
C TYR A 106 -1.39 6.45 9.50
N MET A 107 -0.08 6.67 9.50
CA MET A 107 0.68 7.02 10.71
C MET A 107 0.57 8.51 11.09
N THR A 108 0.44 9.41 10.12
CA THR A 108 0.36 10.86 10.36
C THR A 108 -0.25 11.61 9.18
N ASP A 109 -0.83 12.78 9.45
CA ASP A 109 -1.33 13.70 8.42
C ASP A 109 -0.18 14.23 7.56
N LEU A 110 -0.11 13.76 6.32
CA LEU A 110 0.93 14.15 5.36
C LEU A 110 0.85 15.61 4.93
N ALA A 111 -0.29 16.30 5.12
CA ALA A 111 -0.42 17.71 4.78
C ALA A 111 0.49 18.59 5.65
N LYS A 112 0.75 18.16 6.89
CA LYS A 112 1.61 18.86 7.86
C LYS A 112 3.08 18.48 7.75
N VAL A 113 3.38 17.37 7.09
CA VAL A 113 4.75 16.89 6.88
C VAL A 113 5.41 17.77 5.82
N GLU A 114 6.57 18.33 6.12
CA GLU A 114 7.38 19.06 5.14
C GLU A 114 8.38 18.11 4.45
N GLU A 115 9.21 18.63 3.55
CA GLU A 115 10.18 17.81 2.80
C GLU A 115 11.63 18.32 2.90
N PRO A 116 12.14 18.74 4.08
CA PRO A 116 13.53 19.17 4.21
C PRO A 116 14.53 18.02 4.08
N VAL A 117 14.10 16.77 4.30
CA VAL A 117 14.95 15.58 4.23
C VAL A 117 14.63 14.78 2.98
N SER A 118 15.61 14.62 2.09
CA SER A 118 15.54 13.70 0.95
C SER A 118 16.63 12.64 1.04
N LYS A 119 16.28 11.39 0.77
CA LYS A 119 17.21 10.25 0.79
C LYS A 119 16.77 9.20 -0.22
N ARG A 120 17.74 8.62 -0.93
CA ARG A 120 17.51 7.44 -1.75
C ARG A 120 17.41 6.20 -0.86
N ILE A 121 16.32 5.46 -1.02
CA ILE A 121 16.03 4.21 -0.32
C ILE A 121 16.09 3.04 -1.31
N SER A 122 16.46 1.87 -0.80
CA SER A 122 16.57 0.66 -1.62
C SER A 122 16.27 -0.58 -0.80
N ALA A 123 15.64 -1.57 -1.43
CA ALA A 123 15.36 -2.87 -0.84
C ALA A 123 15.48 -3.99 -1.88
N THR A 124 15.60 -5.22 -1.40
CA THR A 124 15.66 -6.42 -2.23
C THR A 124 14.60 -7.42 -1.78
N GLY A 125 13.71 -7.78 -2.70
CA GLY A 125 12.74 -8.86 -2.58
C GLY A 125 13.25 -10.16 -3.19
N LYS A 126 12.81 -11.31 -2.67
CA LYS A 126 13.15 -12.63 -3.21
C LYS A 126 11.95 -13.24 -3.89
N GLY A 127 12.11 -13.62 -5.16
CA GLY A 127 11.12 -14.41 -5.90
C GLY A 127 10.19 -13.58 -6.77
N ASP A 128 9.60 -12.50 -6.24
CA ASP A 128 8.60 -11.72 -6.97
C ASP A 128 8.62 -10.21 -6.70
N GLU A 129 7.83 -9.46 -7.45
CA GLU A 129 7.68 -8.01 -7.32
C GLU A 129 7.02 -7.60 -5.99
N ARG A 130 6.21 -8.48 -5.39
CA ARG A 130 5.50 -8.23 -4.12
C ARG A 130 6.49 -8.13 -2.98
N SER A 131 7.47 -9.03 -2.96
CA SER A 131 8.52 -9.00 -1.96
C SER A 131 9.45 -7.78 -2.09
N ALA A 132 9.54 -7.16 -3.27
CA ALA A 132 10.20 -5.86 -3.43
C ALA A 132 9.37 -4.71 -2.85
N LEU A 133 8.06 -4.69 -3.08
CA LEU A 133 7.14 -3.75 -2.43
C LEU A 133 7.22 -3.85 -0.90
N GLU A 134 7.14 -5.07 -0.36
CA GLU A 134 7.25 -5.31 1.08
C GLU A 134 8.57 -4.79 1.63
N GLY A 135 9.69 -5.03 0.93
CA GLY A 135 10.99 -4.48 1.30
C GLY A 135 11.05 -2.95 1.26
N LEU A 136 10.38 -2.31 0.29
CA LEU A 136 10.26 -0.85 0.21
C LEU A 136 9.49 -0.30 1.42
N LEU A 137 8.34 -0.91 1.75
CA LEU A 137 7.51 -0.51 2.88
C LEU A 137 8.24 -0.75 4.21
N ASP A 138 8.88 -1.90 4.38
CA ASP A 138 9.74 -2.21 5.54
C ASP A 138 10.84 -1.13 5.68
N THR A 139 11.46 -0.70 4.58
CA THR A 139 12.50 0.34 4.61
C THR A 139 11.95 1.70 5.04
N CYS A 140 10.78 2.09 4.54
CA CYS A 140 10.10 3.32 4.96
C CYS A 140 9.71 3.26 6.45
N LEU A 141 9.17 2.12 6.92
CA LEU A 141 8.76 1.93 8.30
C LEU A 141 9.98 1.93 9.25
N LEU A 142 11.04 1.22 8.89
CA LEU A 142 12.30 1.21 9.66
C LEU A 142 12.90 2.61 9.78
N ARG A 143 12.86 3.39 8.70
CA ARG A 143 13.33 4.78 8.71
C ARG A 143 12.51 5.65 9.68
N PHE A 144 11.20 5.43 9.77
CA PHE A 144 10.37 6.10 10.76
C PHE A 144 10.71 5.64 12.18
N MET A 145 10.82 4.33 12.43
CA MET A 145 11.07 3.79 13.77
C MET A 145 12.47 4.12 14.31
N LEU A 146 13.50 4.11 13.46
CA LEU A 146 14.89 4.29 13.88
C LEU A 146 15.31 5.77 13.87
N ASP A 147 14.98 6.49 12.79
CA ASP A 147 15.44 7.85 12.57
C ASP A 147 14.35 8.89 12.88
N GLY A 148 13.11 8.46 13.16
CA GLY A 148 11.98 9.35 13.35
C GLY A 148 11.53 10.04 12.07
N ILE A 149 11.96 9.62 10.88
CA ILE A 149 11.67 10.34 9.63
C ILE A 149 10.43 9.77 8.97
N VAL A 150 9.40 10.61 8.83
CA VAL A 150 8.19 10.31 8.07
C VAL A 150 8.49 10.45 6.58
N THR A 151 8.08 9.47 5.78
CA THR A 151 8.18 9.55 4.32
C THR A 151 6.90 10.14 3.75
N LYS A 152 6.95 11.40 3.29
CA LYS A 152 5.79 12.06 2.67
C LYS A 152 5.59 11.65 1.22
N ASN A 153 6.68 11.60 0.46
CA ASN A 153 6.65 11.27 -0.96
C ASN A 153 7.75 10.25 -1.29
N VAL A 154 7.45 9.42 -2.29
CA VAL A 154 8.37 8.48 -2.93
C VAL A 154 8.24 8.68 -4.43
N TYR A 155 9.36 8.83 -5.12
CA TYR A 155 9.41 9.15 -6.55
C TYR A 155 10.69 8.57 -7.19
N ASN A 156 10.78 8.64 -8.52
CA ASN A 156 11.90 8.05 -9.29
C ASN A 156 12.16 6.58 -8.94
N LEU A 157 11.10 5.79 -8.77
CA LEU A 157 11.22 4.39 -8.39
C LEU A 157 11.69 3.57 -9.60
N GLU A 158 12.74 2.79 -9.38
CA GLU A 158 13.30 1.84 -10.32
C GLU A 158 13.11 0.42 -9.78
N LEU A 159 12.53 -0.45 -10.61
CA LEU A 159 12.48 -1.90 -10.37
C LEU A 159 13.46 -2.60 -11.31
N LYS A 160 14.34 -3.41 -10.73
CA LYS A 160 15.31 -4.24 -11.46
C LYS A 160 15.15 -5.69 -11.04
N VAL A 161 15.34 -6.60 -11.97
CA VAL A 161 15.37 -8.04 -11.69
C VAL A 161 16.78 -8.53 -11.93
N ASP A 162 17.40 -9.15 -10.92
CA ASP A 162 18.65 -9.87 -11.13
C ASP A 162 18.33 -11.25 -11.73
N PRO A 163 18.69 -11.52 -13.00
CA PRO A 163 18.39 -12.78 -13.64
C PRO A 163 19.13 -13.98 -13.02
N LYS A 164 20.22 -13.76 -12.28
CA LYS A 164 21.01 -14.85 -11.68
C LYS A 164 20.42 -15.32 -10.36
N SER A 165 20.02 -14.39 -9.51
CA SER A 165 19.47 -14.69 -8.18
C SER A 165 17.94 -14.73 -8.16
N GLN A 166 17.28 -14.32 -9.25
CA GLN A 166 15.83 -14.13 -9.33
C GLN A 166 15.31 -13.19 -8.22
N SER A 167 16.15 -12.25 -7.79
CA SER A 167 15.76 -11.20 -6.85
C SER A 167 15.19 -10.00 -7.58
N TRP A 168 14.29 -9.30 -6.90
CA TRP A 168 13.75 -8.04 -7.33
C TRP A 168 14.39 -6.94 -6.48
N GLU A 169 15.02 -5.98 -7.13
CA GLU A 169 15.62 -4.82 -6.49
C GLU A 169 14.73 -3.61 -6.75
N VAL A 170 14.40 -2.91 -5.68
CA VAL A 170 13.68 -1.63 -5.75
C VAL A 170 14.59 -0.54 -5.22
N SER A 171 14.66 0.58 -5.93
CA SER A 171 15.29 1.80 -5.44
C SER A 171 14.42 3.00 -5.77
N ALA A 172 14.29 3.95 -4.84
CA ALA A 172 13.47 5.14 -5.05
C ALA A 172 14.06 6.31 -4.28
N ASP A 173 13.77 7.52 -4.73
CA ASP A 173 14.02 8.73 -3.96
C ASP A 173 12.84 8.95 -3.00
N SER A 174 13.12 9.32 -1.76
CA SER A 174 12.11 9.59 -0.74
C SER A 174 12.34 10.96 -0.11
N SER A 175 11.26 11.67 0.19
CA SER A 175 11.28 12.97 0.86
C SER A 175 10.30 13.03 2.01
N GLY A 176 10.62 13.82 3.02
CA GLY A 176 9.76 14.02 4.18
C GLY A 176 10.44 14.78 5.31
N ASP A 177 9.96 14.57 6.53
CA ASP A 177 10.32 15.36 7.70
C ASP A 177 10.57 14.48 8.93
N THR A 178 11.36 14.99 9.87
CA THR A 178 11.50 14.36 11.18
C THR A 178 10.21 14.57 11.97
N PHE A 179 9.67 13.51 12.55
CA PHE A 179 8.42 13.52 13.28
C PHE A 179 8.52 14.36 14.56
N ASP A 180 7.88 15.53 14.55
CA ASP A 180 7.61 16.33 15.74
C ASP A 180 6.14 16.17 16.21
N PRO A 181 5.88 15.62 17.41
CA PRO A 181 4.53 15.49 17.97
C PRO A 181 3.77 16.82 18.16
N LYS A 182 4.47 17.96 18.16
CA LYS A 182 3.83 19.29 18.25
C LYS A 182 3.32 19.78 16.91
N LYS A 183 3.93 19.33 15.81
CA LYS A 183 3.63 19.74 14.44
C LYS A 183 2.74 18.71 13.73
N HIS A 184 3.08 17.43 13.89
CA HIS A 184 2.44 16.32 13.19
C HIS A 184 1.39 15.66 14.07
N SER A 185 0.23 15.36 13.49
CA SER A 185 -0.81 14.62 14.19
C SER A 185 -0.39 13.17 14.35
N GLN A 186 -0.57 12.62 15.55
CA GLN A 186 -0.41 11.19 15.79
C GLN A 186 -1.62 10.45 15.21
N GLY A 187 -1.39 9.69 14.14
CA GLY A 187 -2.34 8.71 13.62
C GLY A 187 -2.18 7.38 14.37
N THR A 188 -2.33 6.28 13.64
CA THR A 188 -2.17 4.94 14.19
C THR A 188 -0.76 4.42 13.93
N GLU A 189 -0.14 3.82 14.96
CA GLU A 189 1.16 3.17 14.80
C GLU A 189 1.04 1.95 13.88
N VAL A 190 1.96 1.81 12.93
CA VAL A 190 2.11 0.59 12.13
C VAL A 190 3.28 -0.21 12.70
N LYS A 191 3.03 -1.45 13.11
CA LYS A 191 4.03 -2.33 13.71
C LYS A 191 4.83 -3.11 12.68
N ALA A 192 4.14 -3.65 11.67
CA ALA A 192 4.75 -4.52 10.67
C ALA A 192 3.94 -4.62 9.38
N ILE A 193 4.63 -4.99 8.30
CA ILE A 193 4.02 -5.30 7.01
C ILE A 193 3.74 -6.81 6.94
N THR A 194 2.49 -7.16 6.64
CA THR A 194 2.06 -8.57 6.61
C THR A 194 2.18 -9.14 5.20
N LYS A 195 3.21 -9.95 4.99
CA LYS A 195 3.62 -10.50 3.66
C LYS A 195 2.69 -11.57 3.09
N SER A 196 1.82 -12.15 3.91
CA SER A 196 1.03 -13.32 3.52
C SER A 196 -0.07 -13.02 2.49
N ASN A 197 -0.49 -11.76 2.37
CA ASN A 197 -1.63 -11.38 1.53
C ASN A 197 -1.37 -10.16 0.62
N THR A 198 -0.11 -9.76 0.44
CA THR A 198 0.26 -8.72 -0.52
C THR A 198 -0.17 -9.12 -1.93
N THR A 199 -0.97 -8.27 -2.57
CA THR A 199 -1.52 -8.53 -3.91
C THR A 199 -1.24 -7.37 -4.85
N VAL A 200 -0.78 -7.70 -6.05
CA VAL A 200 -0.59 -6.76 -7.16
C VAL A 200 -1.49 -7.22 -8.29
N VAL A 201 -2.42 -6.35 -8.71
CA VAL A 201 -3.39 -6.60 -9.79
C VAL A 201 -3.07 -5.65 -10.94
N ARG A 202 -2.74 -6.21 -12.10
CA ARG A 202 -2.43 -5.44 -13.30
C ARG A 202 -3.67 -5.36 -14.19
N GLY A 203 -4.31 -4.20 -14.20
CA GLY A 203 -5.39 -3.87 -15.12
C GLY A 203 -4.87 -3.39 -16.47
N LYS A 204 -5.80 -3.01 -17.35
CA LYS A 204 -5.47 -2.48 -18.68
C LYS A 204 -4.85 -1.08 -18.62
N ASP A 205 -5.38 -0.23 -17.74
CA ASP A 205 -5.06 1.20 -17.67
C ASP A 205 -4.45 1.62 -16.31
N ARG A 206 -4.41 0.70 -15.33
CA ARG A 206 -3.84 0.94 -14.00
C ARG A 206 -3.34 -0.35 -13.34
N VAL A 207 -2.51 -0.18 -12.32
CA VAL A 207 -2.05 -1.22 -11.40
C VAL A 207 -2.62 -0.92 -10.02
N ASP A 208 -3.25 -1.92 -9.41
CA ASP A 208 -3.79 -1.88 -8.06
C ASP A 208 -2.93 -2.75 -7.13
N VAL A 209 -2.70 -2.27 -5.91
CA VAL A 209 -1.87 -2.90 -4.89
C VAL A 209 -2.64 -2.95 -3.60
N TYR A 210 -2.65 -4.11 -2.94
CA TYR A 210 -3.29 -4.33 -1.65
C TYR A 210 -2.25 -4.87 -0.68
N VAL A 211 -2.06 -4.18 0.45
CA VAL A 211 -1.11 -4.56 1.49
C VAL A 211 -1.81 -4.53 2.84
N ILE A 212 -1.58 -5.56 3.65
CA ILE A 212 -2.06 -5.61 5.03
C ILE A 212 -0.96 -5.13 5.97
N VAL A 213 -1.31 -4.23 6.88
CA VAL A 213 -0.43 -3.74 7.93
C VAL A 213 -0.98 -4.09 9.31
N ASP A 214 -0.08 -4.53 10.20
CA ASP A 214 -0.35 -4.76 11.62
C ASP A 214 -0.23 -3.42 12.36
N ILE A 215 -1.25 -3.10 13.17
CA ILE A 215 -1.40 -1.81 13.88
C ILE A 215 -1.47 -2.00 15.39
#